data_AF-A0A7S1KJ98-F1
#
_entry.id   AF-A0A7S1KJ98-F1
#
_cell.length_a   1.000
_cell.length_b   1.000
_cell.length_c   1.000
_cell.angle_alpha   90.00
_cell.angle_beta   90.00
_cell.angle_gamma   90.00
#
_symmetry.space_group_name_H-M   'P 1'
#
loop_
_entity.id
_entity.type
_entity.pdbx_description
1 polymer ?
#
loop_
_entity_poly.entity_id
_entity_poly.type
_entity_poly.pdbx_seq_one_letter_code
_entity_poly.pdbx_strand_id
1 'polypeptide(L)'
;FHRDLKAWAYSQDQKVTAHALYSMVRDTHDLLREPAISRGKGAAVFKQLVCLLGQEPFRLGLALFFARFRFQSVTIKQFFQVLQEGCVRMSTTPEPSLHPAAAAA
;
A
#
# COMPACT_ATOMS: atom_id res chain seq x y z
N PHE A 1 -5.65 -17.46 -3.20
CA PHE A 1 -4.99 -16.39 -4.00
C PHE A 1 -3.47 -16.45 -3.85
N HIS A 2 -2.74 -16.65 -4.96
CA HIS A 2 -1.27 -16.61 -5.13
C HIS A 2 -0.41 -17.38 -4.10
N ARG A 3 -0.81 -18.60 -3.74
CA ARG A 3 -0.07 -19.45 -2.79
C ARG A 3 1.37 -19.74 -3.27
N ASP A 4 1.52 -20.03 -4.56
CA ASP A 4 2.81 -20.46 -5.11
C ASP A 4 3.79 -19.29 -5.25
N LEU A 5 3.28 -18.10 -5.63
CA LEU A 5 4.06 -16.85 -5.60
C LEU A 5 4.53 -16.51 -4.18
N LYS A 6 3.66 -16.72 -3.18
CA LYS A 6 3.98 -16.49 -1.77
C LYS A 6 5.07 -17.46 -1.28
N ALA A 7 4.92 -18.75 -1.57
CA ALA A 7 5.92 -19.77 -1.22
C ALA A 7 7.27 -19.51 -1.90
N TRP A 8 7.25 -19.12 -3.18
CA TRP A 8 8.47 -18.76 -3.91
C TRP A 8 9.13 -17.49 -3.37
N ALA A 9 8.36 -16.47 -3.00
CA ALA A 9 8.88 -15.26 -2.36
C ALA A 9 9.54 -15.57 -1.02
N TYR A 10 8.95 -16.44 -0.19
CA TYR A 10 9.59 -16.92 1.04
C TYR A 10 10.90 -17.66 0.75
N SER A 11 10.92 -18.56 -0.23
CA SER A 11 12.14 -19.30 -0.60
C SER A 11 13.26 -18.38 -1.10
N GLN A 12 12.95 -17.34 -1.89
CA GLN A 12 13.97 -16.38 -2.34
C GLN A 12 14.50 -15.51 -1.21
N ASP A 13 13.65 -15.16 -0.24
CA ASP A 13 14.03 -14.30 0.87
C ASP A 13 14.97 -14.96 1.89
N GLN A 14 14.99 -16.29 1.93
CA GLN A 14 15.90 -17.05 2.79
C GLN A 14 17.31 -17.19 2.18
N LYS A 15 17.54 -16.71 0.95
CA LYS A 15 18.84 -16.81 0.29
C LYS A 15 19.77 -15.66 0.70
N VAL A 16 21.08 -15.92 0.69
CA VAL A 16 22.11 -14.87 0.87
C VAL A 16 22.04 -13.80 -0.22
N THR A 17 21.45 -14.12 -1.38
CA THR A 17 21.20 -13.20 -2.48
C THR A 17 19.91 -12.40 -2.33
N ALA A 18 19.24 -12.44 -1.17
CA ALA A 18 18.05 -11.64 -0.92
C ALA A 18 18.38 -10.14 -0.91
N HIS A 19 17.40 -9.34 -1.31
CA HIS A 19 17.50 -7.88 -1.33
C HIS A 19 16.33 -7.28 -0.54
N ALA A 20 16.49 -6.01 -0.15
CA ALA A 20 15.38 -5.25 0.41
C ALA A 20 14.26 -5.07 -0.62
N LEU A 21 13.01 -4.94 -0.14
CA LEU A 21 11.83 -4.73 -1.00
C LEU A 21 11.93 -3.46 -1.85
N TYR A 22 12.64 -2.45 -1.35
CA TYR A 22 13.05 -1.27 -2.08
C TYR A 22 14.58 -1.26 -2.16
N SER A 23 15.11 -1.55 -3.35
CA SER A 23 16.55 -1.57 -3.64
C SER A 23 16.84 -0.63 -4.81
N MET A 24 18.07 -0.08 -4.86
CA MET A 24 18.52 0.65 -6.04
C MET A 24 18.89 -0.35 -7.14
N VAL A 25 18.25 -0.19 -8.29
CA VAL A 25 18.54 -0.96 -9.50
C VAL A 25 19.55 -0.17 -10.33
N ARG A 26 20.72 -0.75 -10.60
CA ARG A 26 21.82 -0.07 -11.31
C ARG A 26 21.66 -0.10 -12.82
N ASP A 27 21.11 -1.18 -13.35
CA ASP A 27 20.93 -1.39 -14.79
C ASP A 27 19.72 -2.30 -15.07
N THR A 28 19.36 -2.42 -16.35
CA THR A 28 18.22 -3.22 -16.79
C THR A 28 18.40 -4.72 -16.51
N HIS A 29 19.63 -5.22 -16.44
CA HIS A 29 19.89 -6.62 -16.15
C HIS A 29 19.59 -6.94 -14.68
N ASP A 30 19.88 -6.02 -13.77
CA ASP A 30 19.55 -6.09 -12.36
C ASP A 30 18.03 -6.06 -12.13
N LEU A 31 17.29 -5.27 -12.93
CA LEU A 31 15.82 -5.24 -12.90
C LEU A 31 15.19 -6.62 -13.20
N LEU A 32 15.80 -7.41 -14.09
CA LEU A 32 15.29 -8.73 -14.47
C LEU A 32 15.49 -9.78 -13.35
N ARG A 33 16.36 -9.49 -12.37
CA ARG A 33 16.62 -10.35 -11.20
C ARG A 33 15.67 -10.11 -10.03
N GLU A 34 14.73 -9.17 -10.15
CA GLU A 34 13.81 -8.71 -9.10
C GLU A 34 12.36 -9.28 -9.15
N PRO A 35 12.08 -10.57 -9.42
CA PRO A 35 10.71 -11.00 -9.68
C PRO A 35 9.96 -11.53 -8.45
N ALA A 36 10.60 -12.16 -7.45
CA ALA A 36 9.84 -12.92 -6.43
C ALA A 36 9.50 -12.09 -5.19
N ILE A 37 10.52 -11.47 -4.59
CA ILE A 37 10.42 -10.73 -3.34
C ILE A 37 9.58 -9.47 -3.57
N SER A 38 9.94 -8.66 -4.57
CA SER A 38 9.26 -7.39 -4.89
C SER A 38 7.78 -7.57 -5.24
N ARG A 39 7.39 -8.64 -5.95
CA ARG A 39 5.96 -8.93 -6.24
C ARG A 39 5.24 -9.61 -5.08
N GLY A 40 5.83 -10.67 -4.52
CA GLY A 40 5.19 -11.48 -3.49
C GLY A 40 5.09 -10.76 -2.15
N LYS A 41 6.21 -10.25 -1.64
CA LYS A 41 6.23 -9.47 -0.40
C LYS A 41 5.60 -8.09 -0.59
N GLY A 42 5.82 -7.43 -1.74
CA GLY A 42 5.15 -6.16 -2.06
C GLY A 42 3.63 -6.25 -1.95
N ALA A 43 3.03 -7.27 -2.54
CA ALA A 43 1.59 -7.51 -2.41
C ALA A 43 1.15 -7.80 -0.97
N ALA A 44 1.99 -8.45 -0.16
CA ALA A 44 1.71 -8.68 1.26
C ALA A 44 1.74 -7.38 2.07
N VAL A 45 2.67 -6.46 1.78
CA VAL A 45 2.71 -5.12 2.39
C VAL A 45 1.42 -4.35 2.11
N PHE A 46 0.90 -4.38 0.87
CA PHE A 46 -0.38 -3.74 0.57
C PHE A 46 -1.55 -4.31 1.39
N LYS A 47 -1.61 -5.63 1.56
CA LYS A 47 -2.64 -6.26 2.42
C LYS A 47 -2.51 -5.82 3.88
N GLN A 48 -1.28 -5.74 4.38
CA GLN A 48 -1.01 -5.26 5.74
C GLN A 48 -1.39 -3.79 5.90
N LEU A 49 -1.09 -2.93 4.93
CA LEU A 49 -1.48 -1.52 4.94
C LEU A 49 -3.01 -1.34 4.96
N VAL A 50 -3.75 -2.11 4.16
CA VAL A 50 -5.22 -2.09 4.19
C VAL A 50 -5.75 -2.56 5.56
N CYS A 51 -5.14 -3.60 6.13
CA CYS A 51 -5.50 -4.09 7.47
C CYS A 51 -5.22 -3.06 8.57
N LEU A 52 -4.11 -2.31 8.47
CA LEU A 52 -3.68 -1.34 9.46
C LEU A 52 -4.48 -0.03 9.38
N LEU A 53 -4.77 0.45 8.17
CA LEU A 53 -5.37 1.77 7.94
C LEU A 53 -6.89 1.71 7.77
N GLY A 54 -7.45 0.53 7.50
CA GLY A 54 -8.84 0.37 7.08
C GLY A 54 -9.03 0.60 5.57
N GLN A 55 -10.13 0.06 5.02
CA GLN A 55 -10.40 0.11 3.58
C GLN A 55 -10.69 1.52 3.08
N GLU A 56 -11.52 2.27 3.79
CA GLU A 56 -11.96 3.61 3.38
C GLU A 56 -10.81 4.63 3.37
N PRO A 57 -10.01 4.75 4.45
CA PRO A 57 -8.86 5.67 4.47
C PRO A 57 -7.83 5.34 3.38
N PHE A 58 -7.57 4.05 3.18
CA PHE A 58 -6.63 3.58 2.16
C PHE A 58 -7.12 3.93 0.74
N ARG A 59 -8.41 3.70 0.46
CA ARG A 59 -9.02 4.03 -0.84
C ARG A 59 -8.99 5.54 -1.12
N LEU A 60 -9.28 6.36 -0.12
CA LEU A 60 -9.18 7.82 -0.24
C LEU A 60 -7.72 8.26 -0.53
N GLY A 61 -6.76 7.70 0.20
CA GLY A 61 -5.33 7.95 -0.04
C GLY A 61 -4.90 7.59 -1.47
N LEU A 62 -5.36 6.46 -2.00
CA LEU A 62 -5.09 6.07 -3.39
C LEU A 62 -5.71 7.04 -4.40
N ALA A 63 -6.96 7.46 -4.20
CA ALA A 63 -7.63 8.41 -5.08
C ALA A 63 -6.87 9.75 -5.14
N LEU A 64 -6.44 10.27 -3.98
CA LEU A 64 -5.62 11.48 -3.89
C LEU A 64 -4.27 11.31 -4.59
N PHE A 65 -3.64 10.14 -4.42
CA PHE A 65 -2.34 9.86 -5.00
C PHE A 65 -2.38 9.87 -6.53
N PHE A 66 -3.33 9.15 -7.13
CA PHE A 66 -3.48 9.11 -8.58
C PHE A 66 -3.89 10.45 -9.18
N ALA A 67 -4.75 11.22 -8.49
CA ALA A 67 -5.11 12.56 -8.94
C ALA A 67 -3.90 13.51 -8.92
N ARG A 68 -3.07 13.45 -7.87
CA ARG A 68 -1.93 14.35 -7.67
C ARG A 68 -0.77 14.08 -8.62
N PHE A 69 -0.43 12.82 -8.83
CA PHE A 69 0.77 12.42 -9.60
C PHE A 69 0.47 11.85 -10.98
N ARG A 70 -0.69 12.20 -11.53
CA ARG A 70 -1.09 11.74 -12.86
C ARG A 70 -0.01 12.13 -13.90
N PHE A 71 0.44 11.14 -14.67
CA PHE A 71 1.47 11.28 -15.71
C PHE A 71 2.87 11.69 -15.20
N GLN A 72 3.18 11.46 -13.91
CA GLN A 72 4.47 11.78 -13.32
C GLN A 72 5.18 10.54 -12.77
N SER A 73 6.50 10.63 -12.67
CA SER A 73 7.31 9.68 -11.91
C SER A 73 7.24 10.03 -10.42
N VAL A 74 7.17 9.01 -9.57
CA VAL A 74 6.93 9.13 -8.14
C VAL A 74 7.85 8.24 -7.32
N THR A 75 8.07 8.64 -6.08
CA THR A 75 8.83 7.86 -5.10
C THR A 75 7.91 7.15 -4.10
N ILE A 76 8.44 6.11 -3.45
CA ILE A 76 7.73 5.40 -2.38
C ILE A 76 7.40 6.34 -1.19
N LYS A 77 8.26 7.34 -0.93
CA LYS A 77 8.02 8.35 0.11
C LYS A 77 6.80 9.20 -0.19
N GLN A 78 6.66 9.67 -1.43
CA GLN A 78 5.48 10.43 -1.86
C GLN A 78 4.20 9.59 -1.77
N PHE A 79 4.28 8.30 -2.08
CA PHE A 79 3.16 7.39 -1.91
C PHE A 79 2.68 7.32 -0.45
N PHE A 80 3.58 7.10 0.51
CA PHE A 80 3.22 7.05 1.94
C PHE A 80 2.69 8.39 2.48
N GLN A 81 3.25 9.51 2.02
CA GLN A 81 2.75 10.84 2.42
C GLN A 81 1.29 11.05 2.02
N VAL A 82 0.90 10.65 0.81
CA VAL A 82 -0.50 10.81 0.35
C VAL A 82 -1.43 9.81 1.02
N LEU A 83 -0.97 8.59 1.31
CA LEU A 83 -1.77 7.65 2.11
C LEU A 83 -2.06 8.19 3.51
N GLN A 84 -1.05 8.76 4.18
CA GLN A 84 -1.22 9.40 5.49
C GLN A 84 -2.23 10.56 5.43
N GLU A 85 -2.16 11.38 4.38
CA GLU A 85 -3.11 12.48 4.15
C GLU A 85 -4.56 11.98 4.02
N GLY A 86 -4.79 10.89 3.27
CA GLY A 86 -6.10 10.24 3.18
C GLY A 86 -6.62 9.77 4.54
N CYS A 87 -5.73 9.21 5.37
CA CYS A 87 -6.09 8.77 6.72
C CYS A 87 -6.50 9.91 7.63
N VAL A 88 -5.73 11.00 7.64
CA VAL A 88 -6.05 12.20 8.44
C VAL A 88 -7.41 12.78 8.02
N ARG A 89 -7.64 12.95 6.71
CA ARG A 89 -8.91 13.50 6.20
C ARG A 89 -10.13 12.68 6.62
N MET A 90 -10.02 11.35 6.62
CA MET A 90 -11.11 10.48 7.08
C MET A 90 -11.32 10.63 8.60
N SER A 91 -10.24 10.66 9.38
CA SER A 91 -10.34 10.80 10.85
C SER A 91 -10.94 12.13 11.32
N THR A 92 -10.83 13.19 10.50
CA THR A 92 -11.40 14.51 10.80
C THR A 92 -12.82 14.71 10.27
N THR A 93 -13.36 13.74 9.52
CA THR A 93 -14.75 13.80 9.08
C THR A 93 -15.63 13.42 10.28
N PRO A 94 -16.48 14.31 10.82
CA PRO A 94 -17.36 13.93 11.91
C PRO A 94 -18.28 12.81 11.43
N GLU A 95 -18.28 11.69 12.16
CA GLU A 95 -19.26 10.60 12.00
C GLU A 95 -20.67 11.21 11.91
N PRO A 96 -21.50 10.87 10.91
CA PRO A 96 -22.91 11.22 10.95
C PRO A 96 -23.48 10.55 12.20
N SER A 97 -23.82 11.37 13.19
CA SER A 97 -24.22 10.91 14.50
C SER A 97 -25.31 9.85 14.41
N LEU A 98 -25.00 8.65 14.91
CA LEU A 98 -25.97 7.64 15.33
C LEU A 98 -26.74 8.19 16.55
N HIS A 99 -27.53 9.23 16.37
CA HIS A 99 -28.62 9.54 17.26
C HIS A 99 -29.90 8.93 16.67
N PRO A 100 -30.52 7.93 17.32
CA PRO A 100 -31.85 7.55 16.94
C PRO A 100 -32.76 8.75 17.22
N ALA A 101 -33.54 9.12 16.20
CA ALA A 101 -34.67 10.00 16.33
C ALA A 101 -35.58 9.50 17.47
N ALA A 102 -35.52 10.14 18.62
CA ALA A 102 -36.43 9.94 19.73
C ALA A 102 -36.86 11.32 20.25
N ALA A 103 -37.97 11.80 19.70
CA ALA A 103 -39.03 12.59 20.35
C ALA A 103 -39.79 13.39 19.28
N ALA A 104 -40.56 12.67 18.46
CA ALA A 104 -41.85 13.17 18.03
C ALA A 104 -42.86 12.77 19.12
N ALA A 105 -43.27 13.73 19.95
CA ALA A 105 -44.53 13.79 20.71
C ALA A 105 -44.53 15.07 21.55
#